data_AF-A0A7Z9WXN7-F1
#
_entry.id   AF-A0A7Z9WXN7-F1
#
_cell.length_a   1.000
_cell.length_b   1.000
_cell.length_c   1.000
_cell.angle_alpha   90.00
_cell.angle_beta   90.00
_cell.angle_gamma   90.00
#
_symmetry.space_group_name_H-M   'P 1'
#
loop_
_entity.id
_entity.type
_entity.pdbx_description
1 polymer ?
#
loop_
_entity_poly.entity_id
_entity_poly.type
_entity_poly.pdbx_seq_one_letter_code
_entity_poly.pdbx_strand_id
1 'polypeptide(L)'
;MNATVYIAGIVTTDKGYKANISMLSGYAHKLDMLIAIANHNSPTGTWDPIGKSSMWTSSGLIAVAGIKQSTLLIATKNNNGWAGQEVLL
;
A
#
# COMPACT_ATOMS: atom_id res chain seq x y z
N MET A 1 -13.08 -4.67 -20.56
CA MET A 1 -12.64 -3.59 -19.65
C MET A 1 -11.55 -4.16 -18.76
N ASN A 2 -10.43 -3.46 -18.60
CA ASN A 2 -9.30 -3.91 -17.77
C ASN A 2 -9.43 -3.33 -16.35
N ALA A 3 -8.83 -4.00 -15.36
CA ALA A 3 -8.74 -3.47 -14.02
C ALA A 3 -7.84 -2.22 -14.00
N THR A 4 -8.23 -1.21 -13.23
CA THR A 4 -7.44 0.03 -13.04
C THR A 4 -6.98 0.22 -11.59
N VAL A 5 -7.43 -0.67 -10.69
CA VAL A 5 -7.12 -0.67 -9.26
C VAL A 5 -6.92 -2.11 -8.79
N TYR A 6 -5.90 -2.35 -7.97
CA TYR A 6 -5.69 -3.60 -7.23
C TYR A 6 -5.41 -3.28 -5.77
N ILE A 7 -6.14 -3.94 -4.87
CA ILE A 7 -6.03 -3.74 -3.42
C ILE A 7 -5.94 -5.11 -2.76
N ALA A 8 -4.97 -5.29 -1.87
CA ALA A 8 -4.80 -6.52 -1.12
C ALA A 8 -4.67 -6.27 0.38
N GLY A 9 -5.41 -7.05 1.18
CA GLY A 9 -5.10 -7.24 2.60
C GLY A 9 -3.95 -8.23 2.73
N ILE A 10 -2.92 -7.89 3.48
CA ILE A 10 -1.72 -8.72 3.63
C ILE A 10 -1.26 -8.81 5.09
N VAL A 11 -0.40 -9.79 5.36
CA VAL A 11 0.39 -9.91 6.58
C VAL A 11 1.84 -10.10 6.14
N THR A 12 2.64 -9.05 6.21
CA THR A 12 4.08 -9.12 5.90
C THR A 12 4.93 -8.60 7.05
N THR A 13 6.00 -9.32 7.32
CA THR A 13 7.05 -8.95 8.27
C THR A 13 8.14 -8.14 7.55
N ASP A 14 9.07 -7.57 8.32
CA ASP A 14 10.19 -6.79 7.77
C ASP A 14 11.02 -7.59 6.73
N LYS A 15 11.28 -8.87 7.02
CA LYS A 15 12.07 -9.77 6.16
C LYS A 15 11.50 -9.93 4.74
N GLY A 16 10.17 -9.86 4.59
CA GLY A 16 9.50 -9.97 3.29
C GLY A 16 9.12 -8.62 2.67
N TYR A 17 9.09 -7.55 3.46
CA TYR A 17 8.51 -6.27 3.07
C TYR A 17 9.18 -5.70 1.81
N LYS A 18 10.51 -5.59 1.79
CA LYS A 18 11.23 -4.96 0.67
C LYS A 18 10.96 -5.63 -0.68
N ALA A 19 10.94 -6.97 -0.72
CA ALA A 19 10.69 -7.72 -1.94
C ALA A 19 9.24 -7.58 -2.41
N ASN A 20 8.28 -7.72 -1.48
CA ASN A 20 6.85 -7.59 -1.77
C ASN A 20 6.51 -6.19 -2.32
N ILE A 21 7.05 -5.16 -1.70
CA ILE A 21 6.81 -3.76 -2.08
C ILE A 21 7.44 -3.42 -3.42
N SER A 22 8.65 -3.92 -3.69
CA SER A 22 9.30 -3.73 -4.99
C SER A 22 8.48 -4.34 -6.13
N MET A 23 7.97 -5.55 -5.92
CA MET A 23 7.11 -6.22 -6.90
C MET A 23 5.79 -5.46 -7.12
N LEU A 24 5.08 -5.12 -6.05
CA LEU A 24 3.78 -4.47 -6.12
C LEU A 24 3.84 -3.04 -6.69
N SER A 25 4.82 -2.24 -6.26
CA SER A 25 5.05 -0.91 -6.85
C SER A 25 5.49 -0.99 -8.31
N GLY A 26 6.25 -2.03 -8.69
CA GLY A 26 6.57 -2.34 -10.07
C GLY A 26 5.35 -2.63 -10.94
N TYR A 27 4.30 -3.26 -10.38
CA TYR A 27 3.03 -3.46 -11.09
C TYR A 27 2.25 -2.16 -11.27
N ALA A 28 2.28 -1.25 -10.29
CA ALA A 28 1.65 0.07 -10.44
C ALA A 28 2.21 0.81 -11.65
N HIS A 29 3.53 0.79 -11.80
CA HIS A 29 4.24 1.37 -12.94
C HIS A 29 3.93 0.66 -14.26
N LYS A 30 4.05 -0.67 -14.30
CA LYS A 30 3.92 -1.44 -15.56
C LYS A 30 2.50 -1.48 -16.11
N LEU A 31 1.49 -1.47 -15.24
CA LEU A 31 0.09 -1.67 -15.61
C LEU A 31 -0.74 -0.38 -15.58
N ASP A 32 -0.14 0.74 -15.18
CA ASP A 32 -0.82 2.03 -14.95
C ASP A 32 -2.06 1.88 -14.04
N MET A 33 -1.86 1.17 -12.93
CA MET A 33 -2.90 0.90 -11.94
C MET A 33 -2.58 1.57 -10.61
N LEU A 34 -3.63 1.94 -9.88
CA LEU A 34 -3.49 2.15 -8.44
C LEU A 34 -3.28 0.78 -7.78
N ILE A 35 -2.16 0.62 -7.08
CA ILE A 35 -1.88 -0.57 -6.27
C ILE A 35 -1.89 -0.16 -4.81
N ALA A 36 -2.63 -0.86 -3.97
CA ALA A 36 -2.67 -0.62 -2.53
C ALA A 36 -2.54 -1.90 -1.72
N ILE A 37 -1.87 -1.80 -0.58
CA ILE A 37 -1.85 -2.85 0.45
C ILE A 37 -2.37 -2.32 1.77
N ALA A 38 -3.20 -3.13 2.43
CA ALA A 38 -3.53 -2.98 3.83
C ALA A 38 -2.78 -4.08 4.61
N ASN A 39 -1.69 -3.72 5.28
CA ASN A 39 -0.92 -4.64 6.09
C ASN A 39 -1.32 -4.53 7.56
N HIS A 40 -1.29 -5.64 8.29
CA HIS A 40 -1.38 -5.61 9.75
C HIS A 40 -0.23 -4.79 10.35
N ASN A 41 -0.53 -4.03 11.41
CA ASN A 41 0.42 -3.18 12.15
C ASN A 41 0.67 -3.68 13.59
N SER A 42 0.11 -4.85 13.95
CA SER A 42 0.21 -5.46 15.27
C SER A 42 0.45 -6.97 15.16
N PRO A 43 1.08 -7.59 16.17
CA PRO A 43 1.25 -9.04 16.23
C PRO A 43 -0.09 -9.78 16.04
N THR A 44 -0.07 -10.84 15.23
CA THR A 44 -1.25 -11.68 14.97
C THR A 44 -0.82 -13.13 14.79
N GLY A 45 -1.34 -14.02 15.64
CA GLY A 45 -0.84 -15.39 15.73
C GLY A 45 0.66 -15.43 16.02
N THR A 46 1.43 -16.14 15.20
CA THR A 46 2.90 -16.22 15.28
C THR A 46 3.63 -15.16 14.44
N TRP A 47 2.89 -14.23 13.83
CA TRP A 47 3.44 -13.20 12.95
C TRP A 47 3.65 -11.89 13.70
N ASP A 48 4.75 -11.21 13.40
CA ASP A 48 5.05 -9.84 13.83
C ASP A 48 5.14 -8.90 12.60
N PRO A 49 3.99 -8.41 12.11
CA PRO A 49 3.91 -7.62 10.89
C PRO A 49 4.47 -6.21 11.10
N ILE A 50 5.01 -5.62 10.04
CA ILE A 50 5.72 -4.33 10.11
C ILE A 50 4.82 -3.10 9.87
N GLY A 51 3.49 -3.28 9.78
CA GLY A 51 2.59 -2.20 9.36
C GLY A 51 2.92 -1.74 7.94
N LYS A 52 3.03 -0.43 7.74
CA LYS A 52 3.37 0.16 6.43
C LYS A 52 2.43 -0.24 5.29
N SER A 53 1.12 -0.28 5.56
CA SER A 53 0.11 -0.15 4.51
C SER A 53 0.53 0.98 3.55
N SER A 54 0.35 0.81 2.25
CA SER A 54 0.99 1.69 1.26
C SER A 54 0.20 1.70 -0.04
N MET A 55 0.32 2.79 -0.80
CA MET A 55 -0.34 2.96 -2.10
C MET A 55 0.63 3.53 -3.15
N TRP A 56 0.57 2.99 -4.36
CA TRP A 56 1.39 3.40 -5.50
C TRP A 56 0.56 3.62 -6.74
N THR A 57 1.10 4.48 -7.60
CA THR A 57 0.62 4.76 -8.95
C THR A 57 1.77 4.52 -9.93
N SER A 58 1.53 4.77 -11.22
CA SER A 58 2.60 4.81 -12.21
C SER A 58 3.66 5.90 -11.93
N SER A 59 3.31 6.94 -11.17
CA SER A 59 4.25 7.97 -10.72
C SER A 59 5.01 7.63 -9.44
N GLY A 60 4.72 6.49 -8.79
CA GLY A 60 5.38 6.05 -7.56
C GLY A 60 4.47 6.05 -6.33
N LEU A 61 5.09 6.06 -5.15
CA LEU A 61 4.42 6.01 -3.84
C LEU A 61 3.62 7.30 -3.59
N ILE A 62 2.36 7.17 -3.21
CA ILE A 62 1.48 8.32 -2.92
C ILE A 62 1.07 8.43 -1.45
N ALA A 63 1.22 7.36 -0.66
CA ALA A 63 0.99 7.36 0.79
C ALA A 63 1.54 6.08 1.43
N VAL A 64 2.01 6.16 2.68
CA VAL A 64 2.49 5.02 3.47
C VAL A 64 2.19 5.20 4.96
N ALA A 65 1.51 4.24 5.56
CA ALA A 65 1.27 4.22 7.00
C ALA A 65 2.57 3.98 7.79
N GLY A 66 2.55 4.37 9.07
CA GLY A 66 3.60 4.02 10.01
C GLY A 66 3.69 2.52 10.33
N ILE A 67 4.61 2.16 11.22
CA ILE A 67 4.87 0.75 11.59
C ILE A 67 3.81 0.21 12.55
N LYS A 68 3.40 1.01 13.53
CA LYS A 68 2.51 0.57 14.63
C LYS A 68 1.26 1.42 14.80
N GLN A 69 1.21 2.58 14.15
CA GLN A 69 0.11 3.51 14.27
C GLN A 69 -1.11 2.99 13.53
N SER A 70 -2.29 3.17 14.11
CA SER A 70 -3.54 3.05 13.38
C SER A 70 -3.64 4.22 12.41
N THR A 71 -3.72 3.92 11.12
CA THR A 71 -3.71 4.94 10.06
C THR A 71 -4.63 4.51 8.95
N LEU A 72 -5.50 5.42 8.51
CA LEU A 72 -6.30 5.27 7.30
C LEU A 72 -5.55 5.90 6.14
N LEU A 73 -5.39 5.13 5.06
CA LEU A 73 -4.89 5.63 3.79
C LEU A 73 -6.05 5.89 2.83
N ILE A 74 -6.07 7.07 2.22
CA ILE A 74 -7.13 7.49 1.29
C ILE A 74 -6.50 7.81 -0.06
N ALA A 75 -6.96 7.15 -1.13
CA ALA A 75 -6.62 7.50 -2.50
C ALA A 75 -7.82 8.15 -3.18
N THR A 76 -7.61 9.35 -3.74
CA THR A 76 -8.64 10.09 -4.48
C THR A 76 -8.20 10.26 -5.93
N LYS A 77 -9.06 9.88 -6.89
CA LYS A 77 -8.82 10.13 -8.32
C LYS A 77 -9.36 11.51 -8.69
N ASN A 78 -8.51 12.34 -9.28
CA ASN A 78 -8.85 13.65 -9.82
C ASN A 78 -8.36 13.77 -11.28
N ASN A 79 -8.54 14.95 -11.89
CA ASN A 79 -8.14 15.19 -13.29
C ASN A 79 -6.62 15.09 -13.53
N ASN A 80 -5.81 15.24 -12.48
CA ASN A 80 -4.36 15.17 -12.52
C ASN A 80 -3.82 13.78 -12.13
N GLY A 81 -4.71 12.80 -11.91
CA GLY A 81 -4.35 11.44 -11.49
C GLY A 81 -4.79 11.12 -10.06
N TRP A 82 -4.04 10.25 -9.39
CA TRP A 82 -4.33 9.83 -8.03
C TRP A 82 -3.56 10.67 -7.02
N ALA A 83 -4.24 11.12 -5.98
CA ALA A 83 -3.64 11.73 -4.79
C ALA A 83 -3.83 10.82 -3.58
N GLY A 84 -2.77 10.66 -2.78
CA GLY A 84 -2.78 9.87 -1.54
C GLY A 84 -2.79 10.76 -0.30
N GLN A 85 -3.43 10.29 0.76
CA GLN A 85 -3.45 10.93 2.08
C GLN A 85 -3.32 9.89 3.19
N GLU A 86 -2.61 10.28 4.24
CA GLU A 86 -2.49 9.55 5.52
C GLU A 86 -3.34 10.26 6.59
N VAL A 87 -4.17 9.51 7.30
CA VAL A 87 -4.98 10.00 8.42
C VAL A 87 -4.71 9.13 9.65
N LEU A 88 -4.08 9.71 10.67
CA LEU A 88 -3.90 9.07 11.97
C LEU A 88 -5.26 8.91 12.67
N LEU A 89 -5.48 7.74 13.28
CA LEU A 89 -6.70 7.37 13.99
C LEU A 89 -6.48 7.33 15.51
#